data_AF-A0A8J7KS88-F1
#
_entry.id   AF-A0A8J7KS88-F1
#
_cell.length_a   1.000
_cell.length_b   1.000
_cell.length_c   1.000
_cell.angle_alpha   90.00
_cell.angle_beta   90.00
_cell.angle_gamma   90.00
#
_symmetry.space_group_name_H-M   'P 1'
#
loop_
_entity.id
_entity.type
_entity.pdbx_description
1 polymer ?
#
loop_
_entity_poly.entity_id
_entity_poly.type
_entity_poly.pdbx_seq_one_letter_code
_entity_poly.pdbx_strand_id
1 'polypeptide(L)'
;DPVSRRKFDLFNKAKATGTMLKKSGVLVVTKIATAWVVAMIVGTFLPGDGIQNGLLAGISVLALVAAMDMTNGGLYAALMNQYGSKEEAGAFVLMSLESGPLMTMVILGASGIATFEPQLFVGAVLPFLIGFALGNLDPDLRKLFGNSVQTLIPFFAFALGNTINLAVILKTGFAGIFLGVLVIVVTGIPLILADKFIGGGNGTAGVAASSSAGAAVATPLLIANMAPEFAPVAQQATALVATSVIVTSVLVPIITALWAKRFSPKNA
;
A
#
# COMPACT_ATOMS: atom_id res chain seq x y z
N ASP A 1 -43.79 1.34 6.03
CA ASP A 1 -43.59 1.06 7.47
C ASP A 1 -42.12 1.33 7.82
N PRO A 2 -41.80 2.03 8.92
CA PRO A 2 -40.43 2.19 9.43
C PRO A 2 -39.62 0.87 9.52
N VAL A 3 -40.24 -0.28 9.77
CA VAL A 3 -39.57 -1.60 9.78
C VAL A 3 -39.10 -2.00 8.38
N SER A 4 -39.89 -1.74 7.34
CA SER A 4 -39.52 -2.04 5.96
C SER A 4 -38.41 -1.11 5.46
N ARG A 5 -38.43 0.17 5.85
CA ARG A 5 -37.33 1.11 5.59
C ARG A 5 -36.03 0.67 6.27
N ARG A 6 -36.08 0.26 7.54
CA ARG A 6 -34.90 -0.20 8.30
C ARG A 6 -34.27 -1.45 7.69
N LYS A 7 -35.08 -2.41 7.23
CA LYS A 7 -34.60 -3.61 6.52
C LYS A 7 -33.97 -3.27 5.17
N PHE A 8 -34.57 -2.33 4.42
CA PHE A 8 -34.03 -1.84 3.15
C PHE A 8 -32.69 -1.11 3.33
N ASP A 9 -32.57 -0.27 4.37
CA ASP A 9 -31.33 0.43 4.71
C ASP A 9 -30.22 -0.54 5.15
N LEU A 10 -30.55 -1.57 5.93
CA LEU A 10 -29.59 -2.62 6.30
C LEU A 10 -29.11 -3.40 5.07
N PHE A 11 -30.03 -3.76 4.17
CA PHE A 11 -29.69 -4.47 2.94
C PHE A 11 -28.74 -3.66 2.04
N ASN A 12 -29.02 -2.37 1.86
CA ASN A 12 -28.17 -1.48 1.07
C ASN A 12 -26.80 -1.27 1.73
N LYS A 13 -26.73 -1.14 3.06
CA LYS A 13 -25.45 -1.07 3.79
C LYS A 13 -24.63 -2.35 3.61
N ALA A 14 -25.24 -3.52 3.77
CA ALA A 14 -24.55 -4.80 3.59
C ALA A 14 -24.01 -4.96 2.16
N LYS A 15 -24.78 -4.56 1.15
CA LYS A 15 -24.36 -4.58 -0.25
C LYS A 15 -23.21 -3.60 -0.53
N ALA A 16 -23.26 -2.40 0.05
CA ALA A 16 -22.19 -1.41 -0.06
C ALA A 16 -20.89 -1.90 0.61
N THR A 17 -20.98 -2.49 1.81
CA THR A 17 -19.85 -3.10 2.50
C THR A 17 -19.25 -4.26 1.70
N GLY A 18 -20.07 -5.15 1.15
CA GLY A 18 -19.59 -6.25 0.30
C GLY A 18 -18.88 -5.75 -0.97
N THR A 19 -19.41 -4.69 -1.59
CA THR A 19 -18.81 -4.08 -2.78
C THR A 19 -17.47 -3.41 -2.46
N MET A 20 -17.39 -2.67 -1.34
CA MET A 20 -16.16 -2.11 -0.83
C MET A 20 -15.12 -3.21 -0.58
N LEU A 21 -15.45 -4.24 0.21
CA LEU A 21 -14.55 -5.34 0.52
C LEU A 21 -14.02 -6.04 -0.75
N LYS A 22 -14.89 -6.25 -1.73
CA LYS A 22 -14.49 -6.81 -3.03
C LYS A 22 -13.48 -5.88 -3.71
N LYS A 23 -13.80 -4.59 -3.88
CA LYS A 23 -12.94 -3.65 -4.60
C LYS A 23 -11.58 -3.46 -3.92
N SER A 24 -11.55 -3.21 -2.61
CA SER A 24 -10.30 -3.03 -1.88
C SER A 24 -9.52 -4.34 -1.77
N GLY A 25 -10.19 -5.45 -1.47
CA GLY A 25 -9.56 -6.75 -1.30
C GLY A 25 -8.87 -7.19 -2.59
N VAL A 26 -9.48 -6.95 -3.75
CA VAL A 26 -8.85 -7.21 -5.05
C VAL A 26 -7.55 -6.43 -5.21
N LEU A 27 -7.52 -5.13 -4.89
CA LEU A 27 -6.32 -4.31 -5.00
C LEU A 27 -5.22 -4.79 -4.04
N VAL A 28 -5.57 -5.01 -2.78
CA VAL A 28 -4.63 -5.47 -1.74
C VAL A 28 -4.00 -6.80 -2.12
N VAL A 29 -4.82 -7.79 -2.45
CA VAL A 29 -4.34 -9.13 -2.84
C VAL A 29 -3.49 -9.05 -4.11
N THR A 30 -3.92 -8.27 -5.10
CA THR A 30 -3.17 -8.11 -6.36
C THR A 30 -1.79 -7.53 -6.11
N LYS A 31 -1.69 -6.52 -5.24
CA LYS A 31 -0.41 -5.87 -4.94
C LYS A 31 0.54 -6.79 -4.19
N ILE A 32 0.05 -7.44 -3.13
CA ILE A 32 0.84 -8.41 -2.35
C ILE A 32 1.29 -9.57 -3.24
N ALA A 33 0.39 -10.12 -4.07
CA ALA A 33 0.73 -11.19 -5.01
C ALA A 33 1.78 -10.74 -6.03
N THR A 34 1.67 -9.51 -6.53
CA THR A 34 2.67 -8.95 -7.45
C THR A 34 4.03 -8.83 -6.78
N ALA A 35 4.09 -8.27 -5.56
CA ALA A 35 5.32 -8.16 -4.79
C ALA A 35 5.92 -9.53 -4.45
N TRP A 36 5.08 -10.53 -4.17
CA TRP A 36 5.52 -11.92 -3.97
C TRP A 36 6.09 -12.55 -5.24
N VAL A 37 5.43 -12.39 -6.40
CA VAL A 37 5.97 -12.86 -7.69
C VAL A 37 7.29 -12.18 -8.00
N VAL A 38 7.41 -10.88 -7.74
CA VAL A 38 8.68 -10.15 -7.85
C VAL A 38 9.71 -10.80 -6.93
N ALA A 39 9.43 -10.99 -5.63
CA ALA A 39 10.35 -11.62 -4.70
C ALA A 39 10.83 -13.00 -5.19
N MET A 40 9.92 -13.85 -5.66
CA MET A 40 10.23 -15.17 -6.23
C MET A 40 11.15 -15.06 -7.44
N ILE A 41 10.89 -14.13 -8.37
CA ILE A 41 11.70 -13.96 -9.57
C ILE A 41 13.07 -13.41 -9.20
N VAL A 42 13.11 -12.27 -8.49
CA VAL A 42 14.38 -11.58 -8.24
C VAL A 42 15.24 -12.32 -7.23
N GLY A 43 14.64 -13.06 -6.29
CA GLY A 43 15.34 -13.92 -5.34
C GLY A 43 16.13 -15.06 -5.98
N THR A 44 15.87 -15.41 -7.25
CA THR A 44 16.66 -16.44 -7.96
C THR A 44 17.99 -15.93 -8.51
N PHE A 45 18.15 -14.62 -8.74
CA PHE A 45 19.33 -14.07 -9.41
C PHE A 45 19.93 -12.82 -8.75
N LEU A 46 19.21 -12.12 -7.86
CA LEU A 46 19.82 -11.09 -7.04
C LEU A 46 20.70 -11.73 -5.95
N PRO A 47 21.93 -11.23 -5.75
CA PRO A 47 22.71 -11.57 -4.56
C PRO A 47 21.94 -11.26 -3.27
N GLY A 48 22.16 -12.05 -2.22
CA GLY A 48 21.48 -11.86 -0.93
C GLY A 48 21.80 -10.51 -0.27
N ASP A 49 23.01 -10.00 -0.51
CA ASP A 49 23.46 -8.65 -0.13
C ASP A 49 22.98 -7.57 -1.11
N GLY A 50 22.24 -7.93 -2.18
CA GLY A 50 21.78 -7.01 -3.20
C GLY A 50 22.88 -6.58 -4.18
N ILE A 51 22.53 -5.65 -5.06
CA ILE A 51 23.49 -5.12 -6.04
C ILE A 51 24.51 -4.23 -5.31
N GLN A 52 25.79 -4.61 -5.31
CA GLN A 52 26.84 -3.85 -4.63
C GLN A 52 27.37 -2.66 -5.45
N ASN A 53 27.34 -2.75 -6.77
CA ASN A 53 28.06 -1.83 -7.66
C ASN A 53 27.19 -1.30 -8.80
N GLY A 54 27.58 -0.14 -9.33
CA GLY A 54 26.96 0.46 -10.51
C GLY A 54 25.70 1.28 -10.21
N LEU A 55 24.97 1.62 -11.27
CA LEU A 55 23.83 2.56 -11.21
C LEU A 55 22.64 2.06 -10.38
N LEU A 56 22.56 0.75 -10.13
CA LEU A 56 21.49 0.10 -9.37
C LEU A 56 21.97 -0.38 -8.00
N ALA A 57 23.12 0.11 -7.52
CA ALA A 57 23.66 -0.27 -6.22
C ALA A 57 22.63 -0.04 -5.09
N GLY A 58 22.48 -1.04 -4.24
CA GLY A 58 21.54 -1.07 -3.12
C GLY A 58 20.18 -1.69 -3.41
N ILE A 59 19.84 -1.93 -4.69
CA ILE A 59 18.64 -2.70 -4.99
C ILE A 59 18.86 -4.13 -4.48
N SER A 60 18.06 -4.49 -3.49
CA SER A 60 17.99 -5.82 -2.89
C SER A 60 16.56 -6.33 -2.96
N VAL A 61 16.37 -7.63 -2.72
CA VAL A 61 15.02 -8.21 -2.58
C VAL A 61 14.24 -7.46 -1.49
N LEU A 62 14.88 -7.15 -0.36
CA LEU A 62 14.24 -6.39 0.72
C LEU A 62 13.77 -5.01 0.27
N ALA A 63 14.61 -4.27 -0.47
CA ALA A 63 14.23 -2.95 -0.99
C ALA A 63 13.04 -3.03 -1.96
N LEU A 64 13.03 -4.04 -2.85
CA LEU A 64 11.96 -4.25 -3.81
C LEU A 64 10.65 -4.61 -3.14
N VAL A 65 10.66 -5.60 -2.24
CA VAL A 65 9.46 -6.07 -1.54
C VAL A 65 8.88 -4.94 -0.70
N ALA A 66 9.69 -4.31 0.16
CA ALA A 66 9.21 -3.24 1.03
C ALA A 66 8.70 -2.02 0.24
N ALA A 67 9.25 -1.73 -0.94
CA ALA A 67 8.74 -0.65 -1.78
C ALA A 67 7.41 -1.00 -2.48
N MET A 68 7.16 -2.28 -2.77
CA MET A 68 6.06 -2.74 -3.62
C MET A 68 4.84 -3.26 -2.85
N ASP A 69 4.99 -3.80 -1.64
CA ASP A 69 3.92 -4.49 -0.93
C ASP A 69 2.98 -3.56 -0.15
N MET A 70 3.31 -2.26 -0.06
CA MET A 70 2.57 -1.27 0.69
C MET A 70 2.05 -0.13 -0.17
N THR A 71 0.75 0.14 -0.10
CA THR A 71 0.09 1.31 -0.71
C THR A 71 0.09 2.50 0.21
N ASN A 72 0.41 3.69 -0.32
CA ASN A 72 0.17 4.92 0.42
C ASN A 72 -1.32 5.17 0.52
N GLY A 73 -1.92 4.64 1.57
CA GLY A 73 -3.36 4.64 1.69
C GLY A 73 -3.96 6.03 1.96
N GLY A 74 -3.22 6.95 2.59
CA GLY A 74 -3.62 8.35 2.72
C GLY A 74 -3.67 9.06 1.37
N LEU A 75 -2.66 8.83 0.53
CA LEU A 75 -2.63 9.33 -0.85
C LEU A 75 -3.75 8.71 -1.70
N TYR A 76 -3.94 7.39 -1.60
CA TYR A 76 -5.02 6.68 -2.27
C TYR A 76 -6.39 7.21 -1.87
N ALA A 77 -6.64 7.40 -0.57
CA ALA A 77 -7.90 7.96 -0.06
C ALA A 77 -8.16 9.37 -0.61
N ALA A 78 -7.13 10.23 -0.65
CA ALA A 78 -7.23 11.57 -1.22
C ALA A 78 -7.59 11.52 -2.71
N LEU A 79 -6.92 10.67 -3.48
CA LEU A 79 -7.17 10.52 -4.92
C LEU A 79 -8.54 9.92 -5.21
N MET A 80 -8.98 8.92 -4.46
CA MET A 80 -10.30 8.33 -4.65
C MET A 80 -11.43 9.23 -4.18
N ASN A 81 -11.19 10.09 -3.18
CA ASN A 81 -12.16 11.11 -2.82
C ASN A 81 -12.35 12.16 -3.93
N GLN A 82 -11.33 12.37 -4.77
CA GLN A 82 -11.38 13.32 -5.90
C GLN A 82 -11.85 12.69 -7.21
N TYR A 83 -11.38 11.48 -7.52
CA TYR A 83 -11.53 10.84 -8.84
C TYR A 83 -12.32 9.54 -8.82
N GLY A 84 -12.62 9.00 -7.63
CA GLY A 84 -13.29 7.72 -7.45
C GLY A 84 -14.66 7.83 -6.78
N SER A 85 -15.22 6.68 -6.44
CA SER A 85 -16.46 6.55 -5.67
C SER A 85 -16.23 6.58 -4.15
N LYS A 86 -17.30 6.78 -3.37
CA LYS A 86 -17.22 6.75 -1.90
C LYS A 86 -16.77 5.38 -1.38
N GLU A 87 -17.18 4.30 -2.06
CA GLU A 87 -16.76 2.94 -1.74
C GLU A 87 -15.26 2.74 -2.01
N GLU A 88 -14.74 3.33 -3.09
CA GLU A 88 -13.31 3.29 -3.41
C GLU A 88 -12.48 4.18 -2.48
N ALA A 89 -12.99 5.32 -2.03
CA ALA A 89 -12.32 6.13 -1.01
C ALA A 89 -12.29 5.42 0.35
N GLY A 90 -13.39 4.74 0.73
CA GLY A 90 -13.46 3.91 1.93
C GLY A 90 -12.54 2.70 1.91
N ALA A 91 -12.15 2.22 0.71
CA ALA A 91 -11.29 1.06 0.51
C ALA A 91 -9.92 1.13 1.21
N PHE A 92 -9.46 2.33 1.54
CA PHE A 92 -8.23 2.57 2.31
C PHE A 92 -8.17 1.74 3.60
N VAL A 93 -9.30 1.46 4.25
CA VAL A 93 -9.33 0.67 5.50
C VAL A 93 -8.66 -0.69 5.32
N LEU A 94 -8.93 -1.41 4.23
CA LEU A 94 -8.26 -2.70 3.99
C LEU A 94 -6.80 -2.54 3.58
N MET A 95 -6.46 -1.46 2.88
CA MET A 95 -5.06 -1.15 2.54
C MET A 95 -4.22 -0.85 3.78
N SER A 96 -4.84 -0.47 4.90
CA SER A 96 -4.12 -0.34 6.17
C SER A 96 -3.54 -1.67 6.68
N LEU A 97 -4.07 -2.82 6.23
CA LEU A 97 -3.50 -4.14 6.52
C LEU A 97 -2.13 -4.36 5.87
N GLU A 98 -1.84 -3.62 4.79
CA GLU A 98 -0.53 -3.63 4.17
C GLU A 98 0.50 -2.90 5.05
N SER A 99 0.05 -2.07 6.00
CA SER A 99 0.95 -1.24 6.80
C SER A 99 1.79 -2.04 7.79
N GLY A 100 3.10 -1.78 7.77
CA GLY A 100 4.07 -2.37 8.70
C GLY A 100 4.79 -3.57 8.08
N PRO A 101 5.50 -4.37 8.89
CA PRO A 101 6.33 -5.46 8.36
C PRO A 101 5.55 -6.73 8.02
N LEU A 102 4.24 -6.81 8.32
CA LEU A 102 3.46 -8.03 8.20
C LEU A 102 3.51 -8.62 6.79
N MET A 103 3.15 -7.82 5.77
CA MET A 103 3.09 -8.32 4.40
C MET A 103 4.48 -8.62 3.85
N THR A 104 5.50 -7.83 4.23
CA THR A 104 6.89 -8.10 3.87
C THR A 104 7.36 -9.43 4.45
N MET A 105 7.06 -9.72 5.72
CA MET A 105 7.38 -11.02 6.35
C MET A 105 6.66 -12.16 5.65
N VAL A 106 5.37 -11.99 5.31
CA VAL A 106 4.61 -13.01 4.57
C VAL A 106 5.23 -13.26 3.21
N ILE A 107 5.60 -12.22 2.47
CA ILE A 107 6.19 -12.33 1.14
C ILE A 107 7.57 -13.00 1.19
N LEU A 108 8.46 -12.52 2.06
CA LEU A 108 9.82 -13.08 2.20
C LEU A 108 9.78 -14.52 2.74
N GLY A 109 8.89 -14.80 3.68
CA GLY A 109 8.66 -16.14 4.22
C GLY A 109 8.11 -17.11 3.18
N ALA A 110 7.03 -16.72 2.48
CA ALA A 110 6.39 -17.55 1.46
C ALA A 110 7.23 -17.72 0.19
N SER A 111 8.23 -16.86 -0.03
CA SER A 111 9.21 -17.02 -1.12
C SER A 111 10.43 -17.86 -0.73
N GLY A 112 10.53 -18.29 0.53
CA GLY A 112 11.67 -19.06 1.04
C GLY A 112 12.95 -18.24 1.18
N ILE A 113 12.84 -16.90 1.12
CA ILE A 113 13.98 -15.98 1.18
C ILE A 113 14.42 -15.73 2.63
N ALA A 114 13.47 -15.76 3.57
CA ALA A 114 13.73 -15.60 5.00
C ALA A 114 12.79 -16.47 5.83
N THR A 115 13.14 -16.73 7.08
CA THR A 115 12.27 -17.42 8.05
C THR A 115 12.02 -16.51 9.25
N PHE A 116 10.76 -16.44 9.69
CA PHE A 116 10.34 -15.59 10.81
C PHE A 116 9.65 -16.42 11.89
N GLU A 117 9.83 -16.02 13.14
CA GLU A 117 9.12 -16.64 14.25
C GLU A 117 7.61 -16.35 14.17
N PRO A 118 6.73 -17.36 14.37
CA PRO A 118 5.28 -17.19 14.30
C PRO A 118 4.72 -16.06 15.20
N GLN A 119 5.36 -15.82 16.35
CA GLN A 119 4.98 -14.78 17.30
C GLN A 119 5.04 -13.37 16.69
N LEU A 120 5.96 -13.13 15.75
CA LEU A 120 6.12 -11.83 15.09
C LEU A 120 4.91 -11.50 14.22
N PHE A 121 4.32 -12.50 13.55
CA PHE A 121 3.09 -12.33 12.77
C PHE A 121 1.90 -11.99 13.67
N VAL A 122 1.79 -12.65 14.83
CA VAL A 122 0.77 -12.33 15.83
C VAL A 122 0.93 -10.88 16.29
N GLY A 123 2.16 -10.48 16.64
CA GLY A 123 2.50 -9.12 17.04
C GLY A 123 2.10 -8.06 16.00
N ALA A 124 2.31 -8.34 14.72
CA ALA A 124 1.98 -7.42 13.64
C ALA A 124 0.46 -7.28 13.39
N VAL A 125 -0.34 -8.31 13.70
CA VAL A 125 -1.80 -8.31 13.51
C VAL A 125 -2.55 -7.77 14.74
N LEU A 126 -1.95 -7.81 15.93
CA LEU A 126 -2.58 -7.40 17.20
C LEU A 126 -3.25 -6.00 17.16
N PRO A 127 -2.61 -4.93 16.65
CA PRO A 127 -3.24 -3.60 16.62
C PRO A 127 -4.55 -3.60 15.82
N PHE A 128 -4.61 -4.36 14.71
CA PHE A 128 -5.82 -4.51 13.91
C PHE A 128 -6.92 -5.25 14.69
N LEU A 129 -6.59 -6.34 15.37
CA LEU A 129 -7.55 -7.10 16.18
C LEU A 129 -8.10 -6.28 17.35
N ILE A 130 -7.26 -5.49 18.01
CA ILE A 130 -7.67 -4.58 19.09
C ILE A 130 -8.62 -3.52 18.53
N GLY A 131 -8.27 -2.88 17.42
CA GLY A 131 -9.14 -1.91 16.76
C GLY A 131 -10.48 -2.49 16.34
N PHE A 132 -10.48 -3.72 15.79
CA PHE A 132 -11.70 -4.44 15.44
C PHE A 132 -12.56 -4.77 16.67
N ALA A 133 -11.96 -5.27 17.74
CA ALA A 133 -12.67 -5.57 18.98
C ALA A 133 -13.28 -4.29 19.58
N LEU A 134 -12.50 -3.22 19.74
CA LEU A 134 -12.99 -1.94 20.27
C LEU A 134 -14.13 -1.35 19.44
N GLY A 135 -14.03 -1.40 18.10
CA GLY A 135 -15.09 -0.91 17.22
C GLY A 135 -16.39 -1.72 17.26
N ASN A 136 -16.35 -2.97 17.72
CA ASN A 136 -17.54 -3.79 17.94
C ASN A 136 -18.09 -3.68 19.36
N LEU A 137 -17.22 -3.46 20.36
CA LEU A 137 -17.59 -3.36 21.76
C LEU A 137 -18.15 -1.99 22.14
N ASP A 138 -17.67 -0.91 21.51
CA ASP A 138 -18.04 0.46 21.84
C ASP A 138 -18.54 1.23 20.59
N PRO A 139 -19.87 1.43 20.47
CA PRO A 139 -20.46 2.18 19.36
C PRO A 139 -20.02 3.64 19.27
N ASP A 140 -19.63 4.27 20.36
CA ASP A 140 -19.21 5.66 20.39
C ASP A 140 -17.74 5.79 19.97
N LEU A 141 -16.86 4.87 20.38
CA LEU A 141 -15.53 4.74 19.79
C LEU A 141 -15.61 4.46 18.28
N ARG A 142 -16.52 3.56 17.85
CA ARG A 142 -16.73 3.29 16.42
C ARG A 142 -17.14 4.56 15.65
N LYS A 143 -18.06 5.37 16.19
CA LYS A 143 -18.47 6.63 15.56
C LYS A 143 -17.33 7.64 15.55
N LEU A 144 -16.61 7.77 16.66
CA LEU A 144 -15.46 8.67 16.81
C LEU A 144 -14.43 8.38 15.71
N PHE A 145 -13.90 7.15 15.67
CA PHE A 145 -12.87 6.76 14.71
C PHE A 145 -13.38 6.69 13.27
N GLY A 146 -14.63 6.28 13.05
CA GLY A 146 -15.22 6.23 11.71
C GLY A 146 -15.32 7.61 11.06
N ASN A 147 -15.70 8.64 11.82
CA ASN A 147 -15.76 10.02 11.32
C ASN A 147 -14.38 10.65 11.17
N SER A 148 -13.38 10.21 11.96
CA SER A 148 -12.01 10.74 11.89
C SER A 148 -11.34 10.51 10.53
N VAL A 149 -11.69 9.46 9.79
CA VAL A 149 -11.02 9.12 8.52
C VAL A 149 -11.04 10.29 7.52
N GLN A 150 -12.19 10.94 7.33
CA GLN A 150 -12.28 12.09 6.43
C GLN A 150 -11.50 13.30 6.94
N THR A 151 -11.55 13.55 8.25
CA THR A 151 -10.79 14.62 8.89
C THR A 151 -9.28 14.39 8.77
N LEU A 152 -8.82 13.13 8.74
CA LEU A 152 -7.41 12.78 8.63
C LEU A 152 -6.84 12.97 7.22
N ILE A 153 -7.65 13.02 6.15
CA ILE A 153 -7.14 13.15 4.77
C ILE A 153 -6.25 14.41 4.59
N PRO A 154 -6.65 15.63 5.02
CA PRO A 154 -5.76 16.79 4.99
C PRO A 154 -4.48 16.62 5.81
N PHE A 155 -4.54 15.93 6.97
CA PHE A 155 -3.36 15.67 7.79
C PHE A 155 -2.42 14.64 7.13
N PHE A 156 -2.95 13.63 6.45
CA PHE A 156 -2.13 12.71 5.65
C PHE A 156 -1.40 13.46 4.54
N ALA A 157 -2.07 14.38 3.84
CA ALA A 157 -1.44 15.21 2.82
C ALA A 157 -0.35 16.12 3.40
N PHE A 158 -0.62 16.78 4.53
CA PHE A 158 0.37 17.63 5.21
C PHE A 158 1.56 16.84 5.74
N ALA A 159 1.31 15.73 6.45
CA ALA A 159 2.34 14.85 6.98
C ALA A 159 3.22 14.27 5.86
N LEU A 160 2.60 13.88 4.73
CA LEU A 160 3.32 13.46 3.53
C LEU A 160 4.23 14.58 3.02
N GLY A 161 3.72 15.82 2.90
CA GLY A 161 4.54 16.96 2.51
C GLY A 161 5.73 17.20 3.45
N ASN A 162 5.51 17.12 4.77
CA ASN A 162 6.54 17.35 5.79
C ASN A 162 7.58 16.23 5.88
N THR A 163 7.24 14.99 5.49
CA THR A 163 8.17 13.85 5.54
C THR A 163 9.06 13.73 4.30
N ILE A 164 8.80 14.50 3.23
CA ILE A 164 9.65 14.49 2.03
C ILE A 164 11.01 15.13 2.35
N ASN A 165 12.06 14.31 2.31
CA ASN A 165 13.44 14.76 2.36
C ASN A 165 14.12 14.57 1.00
N LEU A 166 14.19 15.64 0.21
CA LEU A 166 14.79 15.61 -1.14
C LEU A 166 16.29 15.27 -1.13
N ALA A 167 17.00 15.46 -0.02
CA ALA A 167 18.41 15.06 0.08
C ALA A 167 18.58 13.54 -0.05
N VAL A 168 17.57 12.74 0.30
CA VAL A 168 17.61 11.28 0.12
C VAL A 168 17.61 10.89 -1.37
N ILE A 169 16.96 11.69 -2.22
CA ILE A 169 17.01 11.51 -3.68
C ILE A 169 18.44 11.70 -4.18
N LEU A 170 19.14 12.74 -3.70
CA LEU A 170 20.54 12.98 -4.07
C LEU A 170 21.45 11.84 -3.60
N LYS A 171 21.21 11.31 -2.40
CA LYS A 171 21.98 10.19 -1.83
C LYS A 171 21.79 8.88 -2.59
N THR A 172 20.55 8.57 -2.97
CA THR A 172 20.20 7.32 -3.67
C THR A 172 20.35 7.41 -5.18
N GLY A 173 20.36 8.63 -5.71
CA GLY A 173 20.54 8.93 -7.12
C GLY A 173 19.55 8.19 -8.02
N PHE A 174 20.07 7.67 -9.12
CA PHE A 174 19.28 6.97 -10.12
C PHE A 174 18.56 5.74 -9.57
N ALA A 175 19.20 4.94 -8.72
CA ALA A 175 18.62 3.70 -8.20
C ALA A 175 17.30 3.94 -7.45
N GLY A 176 17.23 5.00 -6.63
CA GLY A 176 16.01 5.33 -5.90
C GLY A 176 14.89 5.82 -6.81
N ILE A 177 15.22 6.66 -7.80
CA ILE A 177 14.24 7.15 -8.78
C ILE A 177 13.71 6.00 -9.63
N PHE A 178 14.62 5.16 -10.11
CA PHE A 178 14.31 3.96 -10.87
C PHE A 178 13.39 3.04 -10.07
N LEU A 179 13.68 2.77 -8.80
CA LEU A 179 12.81 1.96 -7.94
C LEU A 179 11.40 2.55 -7.83
N GLY A 180 11.28 3.86 -7.60
CA GLY A 180 9.97 4.52 -7.52
C GLY A 180 9.15 4.38 -8.80
N VAL A 181 9.77 4.58 -9.96
CA VAL A 181 9.11 4.36 -11.26
C VAL A 181 8.78 2.89 -11.46
N LEU A 182 9.68 1.98 -11.07
CA LEU A 182 9.50 0.54 -11.17
C LEU A 182 8.28 0.08 -10.34
N VAL A 183 8.11 0.59 -9.12
CA VAL A 183 6.92 0.29 -8.29
C VAL A 183 5.64 0.67 -9.03
N ILE A 184 5.57 1.86 -9.61
CA ILE A 184 4.38 2.34 -10.34
C ILE A 184 4.06 1.41 -11.51
N VAL A 185 5.06 1.02 -12.29
CA VAL A 185 4.85 0.17 -13.48
C VAL A 185 4.50 -1.27 -13.09
N VAL A 186 5.33 -1.88 -12.24
CA VAL A 186 5.24 -3.31 -11.90
C VAL A 186 4.01 -3.60 -11.07
N THR A 187 3.66 -2.75 -10.09
CA THR A 187 2.43 -2.93 -9.31
C THR A 187 1.22 -2.34 -10.00
N GLY A 188 1.37 -1.19 -10.68
CA GLY A 188 0.24 -0.47 -11.27
C GLY A 188 -0.40 -1.21 -12.43
N ILE A 189 0.36 -1.89 -13.31
CA ILE A 189 -0.24 -2.64 -14.42
C ILE A 189 -1.19 -3.74 -13.91
N PRO A 190 -0.76 -4.69 -13.04
CA PRO A 190 -1.67 -5.65 -12.43
C PRO A 190 -2.84 -5.01 -11.69
N LEU A 191 -2.60 -3.94 -10.92
CA LEU A 191 -3.64 -3.24 -10.16
C LEU A 191 -4.72 -2.63 -11.06
N ILE A 192 -4.33 -2.00 -12.17
CA ILE A 192 -5.26 -1.45 -13.17
C ILE A 192 -6.11 -2.56 -13.77
N LEU A 193 -5.50 -3.69 -14.13
CA LEU A 193 -6.21 -4.84 -14.71
C LEU A 193 -7.18 -5.45 -13.69
N ALA A 194 -6.73 -5.63 -12.44
CA ALA A 194 -7.55 -6.17 -11.37
C ALA A 194 -8.73 -5.26 -11.03
N ASP A 195 -8.51 -3.94 -10.97
CA ASP A 195 -9.58 -2.94 -10.77
C ASP A 195 -10.63 -3.04 -11.87
N LYS A 196 -10.19 -3.10 -13.14
CA LYS A 196 -11.10 -3.18 -14.30
C LYS A 196 -11.87 -4.50 -14.37
N PHE A 197 -11.17 -5.62 -14.30
CA PHE A 197 -11.74 -6.93 -14.64
C PHE A 197 -12.36 -7.65 -13.44
N ILE A 198 -11.90 -7.37 -12.22
CA ILE A 198 -12.37 -8.05 -11.01
C ILE A 198 -13.13 -7.06 -10.11
N GLY A 199 -12.55 -5.88 -9.89
CA GLY A 199 -13.14 -4.81 -9.06
C GLY A 199 -14.36 -4.14 -9.70
N GLY A 200 -14.46 -4.14 -11.02
CA GLY A 200 -15.51 -3.44 -11.77
C GLY A 200 -15.35 -1.92 -11.77
N GLY A 201 -14.14 -1.43 -11.52
CA GLY A 201 -13.75 -0.03 -11.71
C GLY A 201 -13.30 0.26 -13.14
N ASN A 202 -12.80 1.47 -13.37
CA ASN A 202 -12.25 1.90 -14.66
C ASN A 202 -10.71 1.90 -14.69
N GLY A 203 -10.06 1.33 -13.67
CA GLY A 203 -8.61 1.32 -13.51
C GLY A 203 -8.07 2.48 -12.66
N THR A 204 -8.88 3.50 -12.36
CA THR A 204 -8.41 4.68 -11.61
C THR A 204 -8.00 4.32 -10.19
N ALA A 205 -8.72 3.43 -9.52
CA ALA A 205 -8.34 2.94 -8.19
C ALA A 205 -7.07 2.09 -8.26
N GLY A 206 -6.90 1.31 -9.33
CA GLY A 206 -5.66 0.57 -9.60
C GLY A 206 -4.43 1.47 -9.75
N VAL A 207 -4.55 2.58 -10.52
CA VAL A 207 -3.46 3.58 -10.63
C VAL A 207 -3.18 4.23 -9.29
N ALA A 208 -4.22 4.68 -8.57
CA ALA A 208 -4.02 5.32 -7.27
C ALA A 208 -3.35 4.41 -6.24
N ALA A 209 -3.59 3.09 -6.34
CA ALA A 209 -2.99 2.09 -5.48
C ALA A 209 -1.52 1.76 -5.84
N SER A 210 -0.95 2.27 -6.93
CA SER A 210 0.42 1.93 -7.37
C SER A 210 1.53 2.75 -6.69
N SER A 211 1.29 3.22 -5.46
CA SER A 211 2.23 4.05 -4.68
C SER A 211 2.97 3.26 -3.60
N SER A 212 4.13 3.73 -3.14
CA SER A 212 4.78 3.22 -1.92
C SER A 212 4.31 4.00 -0.69
N ALA A 213 3.98 3.32 0.40
CA ALA A 213 3.56 3.98 1.64
C ALA A 213 4.72 4.63 2.40
N GLY A 214 4.48 5.76 3.07
CA GLY A 214 5.49 6.36 3.96
C GLY A 214 5.96 5.44 5.09
N ALA A 215 5.05 4.60 5.62
CA ALA A 215 5.39 3.60 6.62
C ALA A 215 6.37 2.53 6.11
N ALA A 216 6.46 2.31 4.79
CA ALA A 216 7.37 1.34 4.20
C ALA A 216 8.84 1.70 4.43
N VAL A 217 9.16 2.97 4.68
CA VAL A 217 10.54 3.41 4.96
C VAL A 217 11.10 2.74 6.21
N ALA A 218 10.27 2.50 7.23
CA ALA A 218 10.72 1.84 8.45
C ALA A 218 10.87 0.32 8.29
N THR A 219 10.21 -0.28 7.29
CA THR A 219 10.10 -1.73 7.14
C THR A 219 11.45 -2.44 6.99
N PRO A 220 12.41 -1.98 6.16
CA PRO A 220 13.68 -2.70 6.01
C PRO A 220 14.47 -2.86 7.32
N LEU A 221 14.49 -1.83 8.17
CA LEU A 221 15.15 -1.92 9.49
C LEU A 221 14.39 -2.84 10.45
N LEU A 222 13.06 -2.79 10.44
CA LEU A 222 12.24 -3.71 11.24
C LEU A 222 12.48 -5.16 10.83
N ILE A 223 12.51 -5.44 9.53
CA ILE A 223 12.80 -6.78 9.00
C ILE A 223 14.20 -7.21 9.39
N ALA A 224 15.21 -6.36 9.28
CA ALA A 224 16.58 -6.71 9.67
C ALA A 224 16.74 -7.01 11.16
N ASN A 225 15.93 -6.38 12.03
CA ASN A 225 15.90 -6.73 13.45
C ASN A 225 15.29 -8.13 13.71
N MET A 226 14.38 -8.58 12.85
CA MET A 226 13.71 -9.88 12.97
C MET A 226 14.42 -10.99 12.19
N ALA A 227 15.14 -10.63 11.13
CA ALA A 227 15.92 -11.49 10.25
C ALA A 227 17.30 -10.84 9.99
N PRO A 228 18.30 -11.12 10.84
CA PRO A 228 19.60 -10.45 10.81
C PRO A 228 20.39 -10.57 9.50
N GLU A 229 20.08 -11.57 8.67
CA GLU A 229 20.63 -11.72 7.31
C GLU A 229 20.43 -10.48 6.42
N PHE A 230 19.41 -9.66 6.69
CA PHE A 230 19.18 -8.41 5.96
C PHE A 230 19.90 -7.18 6.54
N ALA A 231 20.57 -7.31 7.69
CA ALA A 231 21.28 -6.18 8.32
C ALA A 231 22.24 -5.44 7.37
N PRO A 232 23.03 -6.11 6.49
CA PRO A 232 23.92 -5.43 5.56
C PRO A 232 23.21 -4.50 4.57
N VAL A 233 21.97 -4.83 4.18
CA VAL A 233 21.22 -4.09 3.16
C VAL A 233 20.18 -3.13 3.72
N ALA A 234 19.84 -3.26 5.01
CA ALA A 234 18.69 -2.60 5.61
C ALA A 234 18.74 -1.08 5.50
N GLN A 235 19.91 -0.46 5.77
CA GLN A 235 20.06 1.00 5.68
C GLN A 235 19.93 1.51 4.24
N GLN A 236 20.49 0.78 3.28
CA GLN A 236 20.43 1.18 1.88
C GLN A 236 19.03 0.97 1.31
N ALA A 237 18.38 -0.16 1.63
CA ALA A 237 16.99 -0.42 1.31
C ALA A 237 16.06 0.65 1.88
N THR A 238 16.28 1.07 3.14
CA THR A 238 15.54 2.17 3.79
C THR A 238 15.63 3.46 2.97
N ALA A 239 16.83 3.84 2.53
CA ALA A 239 17.03 5.04 1.73
C ALA A 239 16.35 4.93 0.36
N LEU A 240 16.45 3.78 -0.31
CA LEU A 240 15.81 3.55 -1.61
C LEU A 240 14.28 3.57 -1.51
N VAL A 241 13.72 2.93 -0.49
CA VAL A 241 12.27 2.93 -0.22
C VAL A 241 11.81 4.37 0.07
N ALA A 242 12.57 5.17 0.83
CA ALA A 242 12.25 6.57 1.06
C ALA A 242 12.20 7.38 -0.25
N THR A 243 13.16 7.18 -1.17
CA THR A 243 13.08 7.81 -2.50
C THR A 243 11.89 7.30 -3.30
N SER A 244 11.58 6.00 -3.25
CA SER A 244 10.39 5.41 -3.89
C SER A 244 9.10 6.08 -3.40
N VAL A 245 8.97 6.30 -2.09
CA VAL A 245 7.84 7.01 -1.50
C VAL A 245 7.74 8.43 -2.07
N ILE A 246 8.84 9.17 -2.16
CA ILE A 246 8.82 10.54 -2.71
C ILE A 246 8.39 10.53 -4.18
N VAL A 247 9.03 9.67 -4.99
CA VAL A 247 8.76 9.58 -6.44
C VAL A 247 7.31 9.17 -6.70
N THR A 248 6.83 8.13 -6.02
CA THR A 248 5.43 7.70 -6.18
C THR A 248 4.45 8.73 -5.66
N SER A 249 4.77 9.47 -4.59
CA SER A 249 3.91 10.54 -4.08
C SER A 249 3.74 11.71 -5.04
N VAL A 250 4.72 11.94 -5.93
CA VAL A 250 4.62 12.97 -6.98
C VAL A 250 3.95 12.42 -8.24
N LEU A 251 4.40 11.25 -8.71
CA LEU A 251 3.98 10.73 -10.01
C LEU A 251 2.58 10.10 -9.98
N VAL A 252 2.22 9.35 -8.93
CA VAL A 252 0.93 8.64 -8.86
C VAL A 252 -0.27 9.61 -8.94
N PRO A 253 -0.29 10.76 -8.25
CA PRO A 253 -1.37 11.73 -8.41
C PRO A 253 -1.52 12.26 -9.83
N ILE A 254 -0.40 12.59 -10.49
CA ILE A 254 -0.39 13.09 -11.86
C ILE A 254 -0.94 12.02 -12.81
N ILE A 255 -0.44 10.79 -12.70
CA ILE A 255 -0.86 9.67 -13.55
C ILE A 255 -2.34 9.34 -13.30
N THR A 256 -2.78 9.34 -12.04
CA THR A 256 -4.18 9.10 -11.66
C THR A 256 -5.09 10.18 -12.26
N ALA A 257 -4.72 11.45 -12.15
CA ALA A 257 -5.50 12.56 -12.71
C ALA A 257 -5.61 12.46 -14.24
N LEU A 258 -4.50 12.16 -14.92
CA LEU A 258 -4.48 11.96 -16.37
C LEU A 258 -5.31 10.74 -16.80
N TRP A 259 -5.23 9.65 -16.05
CA TRP A 259 -6.01 8.43 -16.29
C TRP A 259 -7.51 8.68 -16.09
N ALA A 260 -7.90 9.27 -14.96
CA ALA A 260 -9.28 9.62 -14.65
C ALA A 260 -9.86 10.55 -15.72
N LYS A 261 -9.12 11.56 -16.17
CA LYS A 261 -9.58 12.45 -17.25
C LYS A 261 -9.86 11.72 -18.58
N ARG A 262 -9.15 10.61 -18.84
CA ARG A 262 -9.28 9.82 -20.07
C ARG A 262 -10.35 8.74 -19.98
N PHE A 263 -10.50 8.10 -18.82
CA PHE A 263 -11.29 6.89 -18.64
C PHE A 263 -12.47 7.01 -17.66
N SER A 264 -12.59 8.11 -16.93
CA SER A 264 -13.83 8.41 -16.21
C SER A 264 -14.89 8.88 -17.22
N PRO A 265 -16.16 8.47 -17.06
CA PRO A 265 -17.22 8.91 -17.95
C PRO A 265 -17.25 10.43 -18.00
N LYS A 266 -17.14 11.03 -19.20
CA LYS A 266 -17.47 12.44 -19.39
C LYS A 266 -18.97 12.56 -19.11
N ASN A 267 -19.29 13.22 -17.99
CA ASN A 267 -20.62 13.57 -17.49
C ASN A 267 -21.33 12.43 -16.73
N ALA A 268 -21.36 12.57 -15.41
CA ALA A 268 -22.53 12.24 -14.60
C ALA A 268 -23.19 13.57 -14.19
#